data_AF-A0A7K0ZEJ6-F1
#
_entry.id   AF-A0A7K0ZEJ6-F1
#
_cell.length_a   1.000
_cell.length_b   1.000
_cell.length_c   1.000
_cell.angle_alpha   90.00
_cell.angle_beta   90.00
_cell.angle_gamma   90.00
#
_symmetry.space_group_name_H-M   'P 1'
#
loop_
_entity.id
_entity.type
_entity.pdbx_description
1 polymer ?
#
loop_
_entity_poly.entity_id
_entity_poly.type
_entity_poly.pdbx_seq_one_letter_code
_entity_poly.pdbx_strand_id
1 'polypeptide(L)'
;MTLTSDIPRVNTPDGGWHGEMPGPFLTACTEPLVDGAPDLRGTWKPIEVLMNGEPAPSNLPLWQHVERIEQAGQRAIVTAGHVIHDFLIVDGTLENGCHDVFEMDLKSELIVAASYEDGVFVLRPKGLDGIEVRRWRDGEFLMWQYHSAFTMKMERII
;
A
#
# COMPACT_ATOMS: atom_id res chain seq x y z
N MET A 1 2.01 18.52 18.77
CA MET A 1 1.33 17.36 18.16
C MET A 1 1.60 17.48 16.67
N THR A 2 2.24 16.49 16.04
CA THR A 2 2.48 16.52 14.60
C THR A 2 1.26 15.96 13.89
N LEU A 3 0.68 16.74 13.00
CA LEU A 3 -0.41 16.33 12.12
C LEU A 3 0.15 15.77 10.81
N THR A 4 -0.63 14.95 10.12
CA THR A 4 -0.39 14.46 8.77
C THR A 4 -0.12 15.59 7.78
N SER A 5 -0.77 16.74 7.96
CA SER A 5 -0.56 17.96 7.17
C SER A 5 0.81 18.61 7.40
N ASP A 6 1.47 18.33 8.53
CA ASP A 6 2.80 18.85 8.86
C ASP A 6 3.92 18.00 8.23
N ILE A 7 3.60 16.79 7.79
CA ILE A 7 4.54 15.84 7.20
C ILE A 7 4.45 15.96 5.67
N PRO A 8 5.52 16.32 4.95
CA PRO A 8 5.47 16.44 3.49
C PRO A 8 5.18 15.08 2.84
N ARG A 9 4.66 15.10 1.61
CA ARG A 9 4.54 13.90 0.77
C ARG A 9 5.92 13.24 0.62
N VAL A 10 5.95 11.92 0.71
CA VAL A 10 7.12 11.11 0.43
C VAL A 10 6.92 10.41 -0.90
N ASN A 11 7.83 10.61 -1.84
CA ASN A 11 7.81 9.94 -3.13
C ASN A 11 8.96 8.93 -3.20
N THR A 12 8.82 7.98 -4.13
CA THR A 12 9.92 7.07 -4.46
C THR A 12 11.13 7.89 -4.96
N PRO A 13 12.35 7.63 -4.44
CA PRO A 13 13.57 8.24 -4.97
C PRO A 13 13.82 7.87 -6.44
N ASP A 14 14.53 8.71 -7.18
CA ASP A 14 14.91 8.41 -8.57
C ASP A 14 15.61 7.05 -8.67
N GLY A 15 15.03 6.12 -9.44
CA GLY A 15 15.53 4.76 -9.59
C GLY A 15 15.12 3.78 -8.47
N GLY A 16 14.24 4.19 -7.56
CA GLY A 16 13.77 3.40 -6.43
C GLY A 16 14.68 3.46 -5.21
N TRP A 17 14.16 3.02 -4.07
CA TRP A 17 15.00 2.77 -2.90
C TRP A 17 15.74 1.44 -3.04
N HIS A 18 16.92 1.33 -2.42
CA HIS A 18 17.77 0.14 -2.47
C HIS A 18 18.33 -0.20 -1.10
N GLY A 19 18.63 -1.49 -0.88
CA GLY A 19 19.20 -1.98 0.37
C GLY A 19 18.15 -2.13 1.46
N GLU A 20 18.37 -1.47 2.60
CA GLU A 20 17.42 -1.49 3.71
C GLU A 20 16.16 -0.70 3.35
N MET A 21 15.00 -1.23 3.72
CA MET A 21 13.73 -0.52 3.56
C MET A 21 13.81 0.82 4.31
N PRO A 22 13.45 1.95 3.66
CA PRO A 22 13.42 3.26 4.32
C PRO A 22 12.66 3.22 5.63
N GLY A 23 13.06 4.03 6.62
CA GLY A 23 12.39 4.09 7.92
C GLY A 23 10.93 4.57 7.82
N PRO A 24 10.13 4.38 8.89
CA PRO A 24 8.75 4.83 8.92
C PRO A 24 8.63 6.36 8.91
N PHE A 25 7.73 6.88 8.08
CA PHE A 25 7.51 8.30 7.83
C PHE A 25 6.44 8.93 8.73
N LEU A 26 5.50 8.13 9.25
CA LEU A 26 4.39 8.63 10.07
C LEU A 26 4.59 8.47 11.59
N THR A 27 5.77 8.05 12.04
CA THR A 27 6.07 7.75 13.47
C THR A 27 5.79 8.91 14.42
N ALA A 28 5.99 10.15 13.98
CA ALA A 28 5.74 11.35 14.80
C ALA A 28 4.27 11.78 14.79
N CYS A 29 3.47 11.28 13.85
CA CYS A 29 2.06 11.62 13.75
C CYS A 29 1.26 10.92 14.86
N THR A 30 0.33 11.65 15.46
CA THR A 30 -0.48 11.16 16.59
C THR A 30 -1.97 11.25 16.31
N GLU A 31 -2.34 11.56 15.06
CA GLU A 31 -3.74 11.56 14.65
C GLU A 31 -4.31 10.13 14.67
N PRO A 32 -5.47 9.91 15.31
CA PRO A 32 -6.15 8.63 15.25
C PRO A 32 -6.57 8.34 13.80
N LEU A 33 -6.72 7.06 13.46
CA LEU A 33 -7.30 6.70 12.17
C LEU A 33 -8.73 7.23 12.07
N VAL A 34 -9.12 7.66 10.86
CA VAL A 34 -10.50 8.05 10.58
C VAL A 34 -11.46 6.87 10.73
N ASP A 35 -12.70 7.14 11.09
CA ASP A 35 -13.76 6.13 11.12
C ASP A 35 -13.88 5.42 9.76
N GLY A 36 -14.05 4.10 9.80
CA GLY A 36 -14.16 3.26 8.59
C GLY A 36 -12.83 2.84 7.97
N ALA A 37 -11.70 3.43 8.37
CA ALA A 37 -10.39 2.95 7.95
C ALA A 37 -10.06 1.62 8.65
N PRO A 38 -9.72 0.56 7.90
CA PRO A 38 -9.16 -0.64 8.51
C PRO A 38 -7.76 -0.33 9.07
N ASP A 39 -7.45 -0.90 10.22
CA ASP A 39 -6.09 -0.85 10.77
C ASP A 39 -5.20 -1.87 10.07
N LEU A 40 -4.47 -1.41 9.06
CA LEU A 40 -3.53 -2.19 8.24
C LEU A 40 -2.08 -1.95 8.65
N ARG A 41 -1.83 -1.07 9.63
CA ARG A 41 -0.48 -0.69 10.07
C ARG A 41 0.34 -1.92 10.40
N GLY A 42 1.59 -1.98 9.97
CA GLY A 42 2.52 -3.07 10.25
C GLY A 42 3.40 -3.41 9.06
N THR A 43 4.33 -4.34 9.27
CA THR A 43 5.12 -4.94 8.18
C THR A 43 4.62 -6.36 7.92
N TRP A 44 4.41 -6.68 6.65
CA TRP A 44 3.70 -7.88 6.20
C TRP A 44 4.55 -8.66 5.21
N LYS A 45 4.48 -9.99 5.28
CA LYS A 45 5.08 -10.90 4.27
C LYS A 45 4.10 -12.01 3.88
N PRO A 46 4.14 -12.52 2.64
CA PRO A 46 3.20 -13.53 2.16
C PRO A 46 3.42 -14.88 2.87
N ILE A 47 2.31 -15.53 3.18
CA ILE A 47 2.25 -16.93 3.62
C ILE A 47 1.43 -17.80 2.67
N GLU A 48 0.59 -17.17 1.85
CA GLU A 48 -0.16 -17.81 0.78
C GLU A 48 -0.29 -16.82 -0.39
N VAL A 49 -0.11 -17.31 -1.61
CA VAL A 49 -0.32 -16.54 -2.85
C VAL A 49 -1.16 -17.39 -3.79
N LEU A 50 -2.28 -16.83 -4.23
CA LEU A 50 -3.21 -17.45 -5.17
C LEU A 50 -3.22 -16.68 -6.49
N MET A 51 -3.18 -17.40 -7.61
CA MET A 51 -3.38 -16.87 -8.96
C MET A 51 -4.48 -17.68 -9.63
N ASN A 52 -5.50 -17.01 -10.16
CA ASN A 52 -6.70 -17.67 -10.74
C ASN A 52 -7.36 -18.70 -9.80
N GLY A 53 -7.32 -18.46 -8.48
CA GLY A 53 -7.89 -19.35 -7.46
C GLY A 53 -7.01 -20.53 -7.04
N GLU A 54 -5.85 -20.71 -7.67
CA GLU A 54 -4.92 -21.82 -7.38
C GLU A 54 -3.62 -21.31 -6.75
N PRO A 55 -2.91 -22.13 -5.94
CA PRO A 55 -1.60 -21.77 -5.40
C PRO A 55 -0.62 -21.34 -6.49
N ALA A 56 -0.01 -20.18 -6.33
CA ALA A 56 0.99 -19.68 -7.24
C ALA A 56 2.30 -20.49 -7.14
N PRO A 57 3.06 -20.67 -8.23
CA PRO A 57 4.37 -21.32 -8.18
C PRO A 57 5.30 -20.65 -7.14
N SER A 58 5.92 -21.45 -6.28
CA SER A 58 6.72 -20.97 -5.13
C SER A 58 7.99 -20.21 -5.51
N ASN A 59 8.42 -20.30 -6.77
CA ASN A 59 9.58 -19.60 -7.31
C ASN A 59 9.25 -18.20 -7.84
N LEU A 60 7.99 -17.77 -7.83
CA LEU A 60 7.63 -16.43 -8.28
C LEU A 60 8.12 -15.36 -7.30
N PRO A 61 8.56 -14.18 -7.79
CA PRO A 61 8.99 -13.06 -6.94
C PRO A 61 7.95 -12.61 -5.91
N LEU A 62 6.66 -12.86 -6.19
CA LEU A 62 5.54 -12.58 -5.29
C LEU A 62 5.76 -13.16 -3.88
N TRP A 63 6.41 -14.32 -3.76
CA TRP A 63 6.71 -14.95 -2.47
C TRP A 63 7.81 -14.26 -1.66
N GLN A 64 8.56 -13.35 -2.27
CA GLN A 64 9.60 -12.53 -1.61
C GLN A 64 9.08 -11.12 -1.26
N HIS A 65 7.81 -10.84 -1.52
CA HIS A 65 7.21 -9.54 -1.23
C HIS A 65 7.27 -9.22 0.27
N VAL A 66 7.61 -7.97 0.59
CA VAL A 66 7.47 -7.42 1.94
C VAL A 66 6.93 -6.02 1.80
N GLU A 67 5.83 -5.72 2.48
CA GLU A 67 5.27 -4.37 2.51
C GLU A 67 5.14 -3.86 3.94
N ARG A 68 5.50 -2.60 4.14
CA ARG A 68 5.13 -1.84 5.33
C ARG A 68 3.99 -0.90 4.99
N ILE A 69 2.95 -0.95 5.81
CA ILE A 69 1.83 -0.02 5.75
C ILE A 69 1.89 0.88 6.99
N GLU A 70 1.81 2.18 6.75
CA GLU A 70 1.72 3.21 7.77
C GLU A 70 0.41 3.98 7.58
N GLN A 71 -0.30 4.27 8.67
CA GLN A 71 -1.55 5.04 8.61
C GLN A 71 -1.63 5.98 9.82
N ALA A 72 -2.12 7.19 9.57
CA ALA A 72 -2.47 8.17 10.59
C ALA A 72 -3.53 9.11 10.02
N GLY A 73 -4.57 9.46 10.78
CA GLY A 73 -5.68 10.25 10.25
C GLY A 73 -6.31 9.59 9.01
N GLN A 74 -6.32 10.34 7.91
CA GLN A 74 -6.76 9.87 6.58
C GLN A 74 -5.59 9.49 5.66
N ARG A 75 -4.34 9.53 6.11
CA ARG A 75 -3.15 9.28 5.29
C ARG A 75 -2.75 7.81 5.37
N ALA A 76 -2.27 7.26 4.25
CA ALA A 76 -1.70 5.91 4.20
C ALA A 76 -0.41 5.92 3.36
N ILE A 77 0.63 5.20 3.81
CA ILE A 77 1.87 5.01 3.04
C ILE A 77 2.14 3.53 2.93
N VAL A 78 2.41 3.06 1.72
CA VAL A 78 2.83 1.68 1.43
C VAL A 78 4.26 1.70 0.91
N THR A 79 5.19 1.14 1.68
CA THR A 79 6.59 0.95 1.25
C THR A 79 6.82 -0.51 0.91
N ALA A 80 7.11 -0.80 -0.36
CA ALA A 80 7.38 -2.15 -0.86
C ALA A 80 8.09 -2.07 -2.21
N GLY A 81 8.69 -3.16 -2.69
CA GLY A 81 9.05 -3.27 -4.11
C GLY A 81 9.98 -2.17 -4.68
N HIS A 82 10.83 -1.53 -3.87
CA HIS A 82 11.64 -0.36 -4.24
C HIS A 82 10.88 0.97 -4.37
N VAL A 83 9.58 1.01 -4.09
CA VAL A 83 8.72 2.21 -4.10
C VAL A 83 8.23 2.63 -2.70
N ILE A 84 7.81 3.89 -2.58
CA ILE A 84 7.14 4.49 -1.42
C ILE A 84 5.87 5.18 -1.92
N HIS A 85 4.75 4.46 -1.93
CA HIS A 85 3.47 5.00 -2.39
C HIS A 85 2.75 5.70 -1.23
N ASP A 86 2.77 7.03 -1.24
CA ASP A 86 2.14 7.88 -0.23
C ASP A 86 0.81 8.47 -0.72
N PHE A 87 -0.27 8.13 -0.01
CA PHE A 87 -1.63 8.60 -0.22
C PHE A 87 -1.95 9.65 0.83
N LEU A 88 -1.79 10.93 0.47
CA LEU A 88 -1.91 12.05 1.41
C LEU A 88 -3.28 12.08 2.11
N ILE A 89 -4.35 11.85 1.34
CA ILE A 89 -5.71 11.69 1.87
C ILE A 89 -6.39 10.54 1.12
N VAL A 90 -6.93 9.59 1.87
CA VAL A 90 -7.68 8.43 1.37
C VAL A 90 -9.16 8.80 1.25
N ASP A 91 -9.48 9.71 0.31
CA ASP A 91 -10.81 10.27 0.08
C ASP A 91 -11.44 9.87 -1.28
N GLY A 92 -10.76 9.00 -2.03
CA GLY A 92 -11.18 8.53 -3.35
C GLY A 92 -10.79 9.46 -4.51
N THR A 93 -10.08 10.55 -4.25
CA THR A 93 -9.67 11.50 -5.30
C THR A 93 -8.28 11.21 -5.86
N LEU A 94 -8.06 11.53 -7.13
CA LEU A 94 -6.72 11.48 -7.73
C LEU A 94 -5.82 12.60 -7.20
N GLU A 95 -6.37 13.77 -6.90
CA GLU A 95 -5.61 14.94 -6.42
C GLU A 95 -4.90 14.63 -5.10
N ASN A 96 -5.61 14.05 -4.13
CA ASN A 96 -5.05 13.74 -2.81
C ASN A 96 -4.42 12.35 -2.71
N GLY A 97 -4.58 11.52 -3.74
CA GLY A 97 -4.04 10.16 -3.80
C GLY A 97 -2.52 10.08 -3.91
N CYS A 98 -2.01 8.96 -4.41
CA CYS A 98 -0.59 8.76 -4.69
C CYS A 98 -0.20 9.42 -6.03
N HIS A 99 0.95 10.10 -6.06
CA HIS A 99 1.58 10.71 -7.22
C HIS A 99 3.05 10.31 -7.19
N ASP A 100 3.39 9.24 -7.89
CA ASP A 100 4.69 8.59 -7.79
C ASP A 100 5.06 7.90 -9.12
N VAL A 101 5.88 6.86 -9.09
CA VAL A 101 6.25 6.05 -10.25
C VAL A 101 5.76 4.60 -10.17
N PHE A 102 5.60 3.96 -11.32
CA PHE A 102 5.34 2.53 -11.41
C PHE A 102 6.53 1.70 -10.91
N GLU A 103 6.26 0.72 -10.06
CA GLU A 103 7.28 -0.20 -9.51
C GLU A 103 8.07 -0.94 -10.60
N MET A 104 7.42 -1.27 -11.71
CA MET A 104 7.98 -2.09 -12.79
C MET A 104 9.14 -1.43 -13.54
N ASP A 105 9.16 -0.09 -13.61
CA ASP A 105 10.19 0.65 -14.35
C ASP A 105 10.82 1.82 -13.58
N LEU A 106 10.25 2.17 -12.42
CA LEU A 106 10.69 3.24 -11.52
C LEU A 106 10.83 4.61 -12.21
N LYS A 107 10.04 4.83 -13.27
CA LYS A 107 10.12 6.02 -14.14
C LYS A 107 8.78 6.52 -14.64
N SER A 108 7.90 5.63 -15.07
CA SER A 108 6.58 5.98 -15.59
C SER A 108 5.75 6.60 -14.49
N GLU A 109 5.11 7.75 -14.77
CA GLU A 109 4.21 8.42 -13.82
C GLU A 109 3.08 7.48 -13.41
N LEU A 110 2.83 7.41 -12.11
CA LEU A 110 1.75 6.69 -11.49
C LEU A 110 0.93 7.66 -10.64
N ILE A 111 -0.36 7.79 -10.95
CA ILE A 111 -1.32 8.54 -10.11
C ILE A 111 -2.42 7.57 -9.68
N VAL A 112 -2.71 7.48 -8.38
CA VAL A 112 -3.63 6.49 -7.82
C VAL A 112 -4.54 7.12 -6.79
N ALA A 113 -5.85 7.06 -7.02
CA ALA A 113 -6.83 7.41 -6.01
C ALA A 113 -6.93 6.29 -4.97
N ALA A 114 -7.16 6.64 -3.71
CA ALA A 114 -7.35 5.67 -2.65
C ALA A 114 -8.57 6.00 -1.79
N SER A 115 -9.34 4.99 -1.41
CA SER A 115 -10.52 5.10 -0.55
C SER A 115 -10.56 3.98 0.48
N TYR A 116 -11.31 4.22 1.57
CA TYR A 116 -11.73 3.18 2.50
C TYR A 116 -13.19 2.82 2.24
N GLU A 117 -13.45 1.56 1.92
CA GLU A 117 -14.77 1.06 1.52
C GLU A 117 -15.04 -0.24 2.29
N ASP A 118 -16.03 -0.23 3.19
CA ASP A 118 -16.45 -1.40 3.99
C ASP A 118 -15.28 -2.14 4.68
N GLY A 119 -14.33 -1.39 5.26
CA GLY A 119 -13.15 -1.95 5.92
C GLY A 119 -12.05 -2.44 4.96
N VAL A 120 -12.11 -2.02 3.70
CA VAL A 120 -11.11 -2.32 2.66
C VAL A 120 -10.41 -1.03 2.23
N PHE A 121 -9.09 -1.05 2.14
CA PHE A 121 -8.31 -0.02 1.48
C PHE A 121 -8.23 -0.32 -0.01
N VAL A 122 -8.88 0.51 -0.83
CA VAL A 122 -9.06 0.31 -2.27
C VAL A 122 -8.28 1.37 -3.04
N LEU A 123 -7.47 0.92 -4.00
CA LEU A 123 -6.63 1.76 -4.85
C LEU A 123 -7.08 1.68 -6.30
N ARG A 124 -7.18 2.84 -6.97
CA ARG A 124 -7.63 2.98 -8.36
C ARG A 124 -6.65 3.82 -9.17
N PRO A 125 -5.78 3.19 -9.98
CA PRO A 125 -4.80 3.91 -10.80
C PRO A 125 -5.48 4.69 -11.94
N LYS A 126 -5.03 5.92 -12.17
CA LYS A 126 -5.48 6.78 -13.27
C LYS A 126 -5.21 6.10 -14.61
N GLY A 127 -6.23 6.03 -15.47
CA GLY A 127 -6.12 5.50 -16.83
C GLY A 127 -6.12 3.97 -16.91
N LEU A 128 -6.31 3.25 -15.80
CA LEU A 128 -6.50 1.81 -15.76
C LEU A 128 -7.93 1.47 -15.29
N ASP A 129 -8.91 1.83 -16.10
CA ASP A 129 -10.33 1.67 -15.77
C ASP A 129 -10.67 0.21 -15.41
N GLY A 130 -11.37 0.02 -14.29
CA GLY A 130 -11.76 -1.29 -13.77
C GLY A 130 -10.68 -2.00 -12.95
N ILE A 131 -9.43 -1.52 -12.92
CA ILE A 131 -8.40 -2.07 -12.05
C ILE A 131 -8.56 -1.52 -10.63
N GLU A 132 -8.63 -2.45 -9.67
CA GLU A 132 -8.62 -2.15 -8.24
C GLU A 132 -7.54 -2.99 -7.55
N VAL A 133 -6.77 -2.34 -6.68
CA VAL A 133 -5.88 -3.05 -5.74
C VAL A 133 -6.46 -2.89 -4.35
N ARG A 134 -6.71 -4.01 -3.66
CA ARG A 134 -7.49 -4.04 -2.42
C ARG A 134 -6.68 -4.62 -1.29
N ARG A 135 -6.78 -4.03 -0.10
CA ARG A 135 -6.18 -4.55 1.13
C ARG A 135 -7.19 -4.54 2.28
N TRP A 136 -7.27 -5.64 3.03
CA TRP A 136 -8.18 -5.74 4.17
C TRP A 136 -7.64 -6.69 5.24
N ARG A 137 -8.30 -6.71 6.40
CA ARG A 137 -7.98 -7.61 7.51
C ARG A 137 -8.82 -8.87 7.44
N ASP A 138 -8.16 -10.02 7.50
CA ASP A 138 -8.78 -11.32 7.82
C ASP A 138 -8.21 -11.82 9.15
N GLY A 139 -8.85 -11.42 10.25
CA GLY A 139 -8.32 -11.61 11.60
C GLY A 139 -6.92 -11.01 11.78
N GLU A 140 -5.94 -11.88 11.99
CA GLU A 140 -4.54 -11.52 12.22
C GLU A 140 -3.77 -11.27 10.91
N PHE A 141 -4.36 -11.60 9.77
CA PHE A 141 -3.70 -11.56 8.47
C PHE A 141 -4.09 -10.32 7.68
N LEU A 142 -3.13 -9.83 6.90
CA LEU A 142 -3.41 -8.87 5.85
C LEU A 142 -3.71 -9.63 4.57
N MET A 143 -4.81 -9.28 3.94
CA MET A 143 -5.13 -9.74 2.60
C MET A 143 -4.76 -8.64 1.61
N TRP A 144 -4.08 -9.00 0.53
CA TRP A 144 -3.76 -8.10 -0.58
C TRP A 144 -4.19 -8.71 -1.90
N GLN A 145 -5.08 -8.05 -2.62
CA GLN A 145 -5.56 -8.47 -3.94
C GLN A 145 -5.18 -7.44 -4.98
N TYR A 146 -4.51 -7.89 -6.04
CA TYR A 146 -4.26 -7.08 -7.23
C TYR A 146 -5.26 -7.47 -8.30
N HIS A 147 -6.40 -6.78 -8.34
CA HIS A 147 -7.51 -7.06 -9.25
C HIS A 147 -7.76 -8.57 -9.40
N SER A 148 -7.74 -9.10 -10.62
CA SER A 148 -7.84 -10.53 -10.93
C SER A 148 -6.48 -11.24 -11.04
N ALA A 149 -5.36 -10.54 -10.88
CA ALA A 149 -4.02 -11.10 -11.13
C ALA A 149 -3.59 -12.06 -10.03
N PHE A 150 -3.75 -11.66 -8.76
CA PHE A 150 -3.45 -12.51 -7.62
C PHE A 150 -4.17 -12.04 -6.34
N THR A 151 -4.20 -12.93 -5.35
CA THR A 151 -4.51 -12.59 -3.96
C THR A 151 -3.42 -13.17 -3.05
N MET A 152 -2.97 -12.40 -2.07
CA MET A 152 -1.99 -12.81 -1.07
C MET A 152 -2.61 -12.74 0.32
N LYS A 153 -2.35 -13.78 1.11
CA LYS A 153 -2.51 -13.75 2.57
C LYS A 153 -1.15 -13.53 3.19
N MET A 154 -1.07 -12.57 4.10
CA MET A 154 0.20 -12.11 4.65
C MET A 154 0.18 -12.11 6.18
N GLU A 155 1.26 -12.57 6.78
CA GLU A 155 1.48 -12.51 8.23
C GLU A 155 2.22 -11.24 8.62
N ARG A 156 1.90 -10.71 9.80
CA ARG A 156 2.60 -9.57 10.40
C ARG A 156 3.96 -10.04 10.91
N ILE A 157 5.02 -9.30 10.60
CA ILE A 157 6.36 -9.57 11.11
C ILE A 157 6.91 -8.46 12.02
N ILE A 158 6.32 -7.26 11.94
CA ILE A 158 6.63 -6.10 12.80
C ILE A 158 5.32 -5.34 13.05
#